data_AF-A0A8T5QQ81-F1
#
_entry.id   AF-A0A8T5QQ81-F1
#
_cell.length_a   1.000
_cell.length_b   1.000
_cell.length_c   1.000
_cell.angle_alpha   90.00
_cell.angle_beta   90.00
_cell.angle_gamma   90.00
#
_symmetry.space_group_name_H-M   'P 1'
#
loop_
_entity.id
_entity.type
_entity.pdbx_description
1 polymer ?
#
loop_
_entity_poly.entity_id
_entity_poly.type
_entity_poly.pdbx_seq_one_letter_code
_entity_poly.pdbx_strand_id
1 'polypeptide(L)'
;MDRLNQFEKNVFYSFQKVKNDFLKCQNDIGILTQNQNKIIEWMHMMKDREEKLMEEIKSLKEKLESKKVKSSKKIIASKTGKKAHNSDCVYAKKIKGNMKISFDTKTEAEKSGYKLCECLL
;
A
#
# COMPACT_ATOMS: atom_id res chain seq x y z
N MET A 1 -2.64 -30.58 -71.14
CA MET A 1 -2.17 -30.05 -69.85
C MET A 1 -0.81 -30.70 -69.58
N ASP A 2 0.27 -29.94 -69.72
CA ASP A 2 1.62 -30.47 -69.53
C ASP A 2 1.82 -30.95 -68.09
N ARG A 3 2.33 -32.17 -67.94
CA ARG A 3 2.72 -32.70 -66.63
C ARG A 3 4.01 -31.99 -66.23
N LEU A 4 3.94 -31.16 -65.20
CA LEU A 4 5.12 -30.62 -64.53
C LEU A 4 6.07 -31.75 -64.17
N ASN A 5 7.36 -31.54 -64.44
CA ASN A 5 8.40 -32.46 -64.03
C ASN A 5 8.61 -32.43 -62.50
N GLN A 6 9.33 -33.40 -61.96
CA GLN A 6 9.49 -33.51 -60.49
C GLN A 6 10.19 -32.29 -59.89
N PHE A 7 11.12 -31.67 -60.62
CA PHE A 7 11.83 -30.48 -60.16
C PHE A 7 10.89 -29.29 -60.01
N GLU A 8 10.06 -29.02 -61.01
CA GLU A 8 9.06 -27.93 -60.98
C GLU A 8 8.05 -28.12 -59.85
N LYS A 9 7.61 -29.36 -59.59
CA LYS A 9 6.76 -29.67 -58.44
C LYS A 9 7.43 -29.33 -57.13
N ASN A 10 8.71 -29.70 -56.96
CA ASN A 10 9.46 -29.41 -55.74
C ASN A 10 9.62 -27.90 -55.53
N VAL A 11 9.89 -27.14 -56.60
CA VAL A 11 9.97 -25.67 -56.57
C VAL A 11 8.62 -25.07 -56.19
N PHE A 12 7.53 -25.53 -56.81
CA PHE A 12 6.19 -25.06 -56.46
C PHE A 12 5.86 -25.29 -54.98
N TYR A 13 6.14 -26.50 -54.47
CA TYR A 13 5.89 -26.84 -53.06
C TYR A 13 6.75 -26.03 -52.10
N SER A 14 8.02 -25.73 -52.42
CA SER A 14 8.86 -24.91 -51.55
C SER A 14 8.32 -23.48 -51.45
N PHE A 15 7.91 -22.87 -52.56
CA PHE A 15 7.25 -21.55 -52.54
C PHE A 15 5.93 -21.58 -51.77
N GLN A 16 5.12 -22.63 -51.93
CA GLN A 16 3.88 -22.78 -51.18
C GLN A 16 4.14 -22.88 -49.66
N LYS A 17 5.18 -23.60 -49.23
CA LYS A 17 5.59 -23.67 -47.83
C LYS A 17 6.02 -22.30 -47.30
N VAL A 18 6.91 -21.61 -48.03
CA VAL A 18 7.36 -20.26 -47.65
C VAL A 18 6.18 -19.29 -47.53
N LYS A 19 5.21 -19.35 -48.46
CA LYS A 19 3.99 -18.54 -48.37
C LYS A 19 3.20 -18.83 -47.10
N ASN A 20 3.02 -20.10 -46.76
CA ASN A 20 2.29 -20.49 -45.55
C ASN A 20 3.02 -20.03 -44.29
N ASP A 21 4.35 -20.17 -44.25
CA ASP A 21 5.17 -19.71 -43.13
C ASP A 21 5.10 -18.18 -42.98
N PHE A 22 5.12 -17.45 -44.09
CA PHE A 22 4.95 -16.00 -44.10
C PHE A 22 3.59 -15.58 -43.54
N LEU A 23 2.50 -16.23 -43.98
CA LEU A 23 1.16 -15.96 -43.47
C LEU A 23 1.03 -16.26 -41.98
N LYS A 24 1.64 -17.35 -41.51
CA LYS A 24 1.70 -17.68 -40.08
C LYS A 24 2.43 -16.60 -39.30
N CYS A 25 3.61 -16.18 -39.77
CA CYS A 25 4.38 -15.10 -39.15
C CYS A 25 3.59 -13.80 -39.07
N GLN A 26 2.88 -13.43 -40.15
CA GLN A 26 2.03 -12.23 -40.16
C GLN A 26 0.91 -12.31 -39.12
N ASN A 27 0.28 -13.48 -38.99
CA ASN A 27 -0.75 -13.70 -37.97
C ASN A 27 -0.16 -13.61 -36.55
N ASP A 28 0.99 -14.23 -36.31
CA ASP A 28 1.67 -14.22 -35.02
C ASP A 28 2.08 -12.79 -34.61
N ILE A 29 2.59 -11.98 -35.56
CA ILE A 29 2.87 -10.55 -35.35
C ILE A 29 1.57 -9.81 -34.96
N GLY A 30 0.47 -10.07 -35.66
CA GLY A 30 -0.82 -9.45 -35.36
C GLY A 30 -1.30 -9.75 -33.93
N ILE A 31 -1.20 -11.00 -33.50
CA ILE A 31 -1.55 -11.41 -32.13
C ILE A 31 -0.61 -10.72 -31.12
N LEU A 32 0.69 -10.67 -31.40
CA LEU A 32 1.66 -10.03 -30.52
C LEU A 32 1.38 -8.54 -30.36
N THR A 33 1.07 -7.84 -31.45
CA THR A 33 0.69 -6.41 -31.40
C THR A 33 -0.58 -6.19 -30.58
N GLN A 34 -1.60 -7.03 -30.73
CA GLN A 34 -2.81 -6.94 -29.92
C GLN A 34 -2.52 -7.15 -28.42
N ASN A 35 -1.65 -8.11 -28.09
CA ASN A 35 -1.25 -8.36 -26.72
C ASN A 35 -0.45 -7.18 -26.14
N GLN A 36 0.46 -6.59 -26.92
CA GLN A 36 1.22 -5.41 -26.52
C GLN A 36 0.29 -4.22 -26.21
N ASN A 37 -0.72 -3.97 -27.06
CA ASN A 37 -1.69 -2.89 -26.82
C ASN A 37 -2.47 -3.11 -25.52
N LYS A 38 -2.92 -4.33 -25.24
CA LYS A 38 -3.60 -4.67 -23.97
C LYS A 38 -2.69 -4.44 -22.76
N ILE A 39 -1.41 -4.79 -22.86
CA ILE A 39 -0.44 -4.54 -21.78
C ILE A 39 -0.29 -3.05 -21.52
N ILE A 40 -0.19 -2.24 -22.59
CA ILE A 40 -0.09 -0.78 -22.49
C ILE A 40 -1.35 -0.20 -21.82
N GLU A 41 -2.55 -0.64 -22.22
CA GLU A 41 -3.80 -0.25 -21.57
C GLU A 41 -3.80 -0.57 -20.07
N TRP A 42 -3.38 -1.78 -19.70
CA TRP A 42 -3.27 -2.16 -18.28
C TRP A 42 -2.24 -1.33 -17.52
N MET A 43 -1.11 -0.98 -18.14
CA MET A 43 -0.11 -0.10 -17.52
C MET A 43 -0.67 1.28 -17.24
N HIS A 44 -1.43 1.86 -18.18
CA HIS A 44 -2.11 3.14 -17.97
C HIS A 44 -3.12 3.06 -16.82
N MET A 45 -3.97 2.01 -16.79
CA MET A 45 -4.93 1.81 -15.71
C MET A 45 -4.25 1.64 -14.33
N MET A 46 -3.13 0.93 -14.28
CA MET A 46 -2.36 0.74 -13.04
C MET A 46 -1.76 2.05 -12.55
N LYS A 47 -1.21 2.86 -13.45
CA LYS A 47 -0.64 4.17 -13.12
C LYS A 47 -1.71 5.12 -12.55
N ASP A 48 -2.87 5.18 -13.19
CA ASP A 48 -3.98 6.02 -12.70
C ASP A 48 -4.47 5.57 -11.31
N ARG A 49 -4.45 4.26 -11.05
CA ARG A 49 -4.80 3.71 -9.73
C ARG A 49 -3.75 4.05 -8.68
N GLU A 50 -2.48 3.97 -9.03
CA GLU A 50 -1.36 4.34 -8.15
C GLU A 50 -1.45 5.81 -7.74
N GLU A 51 -1.69 6.71 -8.69
CA GLU A 51 -1.87 8.14 -8.42
C GLU A 51 -3.03 8.41 -7.44
N LYS A 52 -4.17 7.74 -7.63
CA LYS A 52 -5.32 7.85 -6.72
C LYS A 52 -4.98 7.36 -5.31
N LEU A 53 -4.33 6.20 -5.19
CA LEU A 53 -3.92 5.66 -3.90
C LEU A 53 -2.91 6.56 -3.19
N MET A 54 -1.99 7.18 -3.94
CA MET A 54 -1.04 8.14 -3.39
C MET A 54 -1.73 9.36 -2.79
N GLU A 55 -2.75 9.91 -3.47
CA GLU A 55 -3.54 11.02 -2.95
C GLU A 55 -4.37 10.62 -1.71
N GLU A 56 -4.95 9.41 -1.71
CA GLU A 56 -5.64 8.87 -0.53
C GLU A 56 -4.70 8.75 0.67
N ILE A 57 -3.51 8.17 0.48
CA ILE A 57 -2.48 8.04 1.52
C ILE A 57 -2.09 9.40 2.08
N LYS A 58 -1.90 10.40 1.20
CA LYS A 58 -1.58 11.77 1.61
C LYS A 58 -2.69 12.37 2.49
N SER A 59 -3.94 12.26 2.05
CA SER A 59 -5.10 12.76 2.81
C SER A 59 -5.25 12.07 4.18
N LEU A 60 -4.94 10.76 4.26
CA LEU A 60 -4.99 9.99 5.50
C LEU A 60 -3.88 10.41 6.46
N LYS A 61 -2.67 10.67 5.95
CA LYS A 61 -1.56 11.18 6.77
C LYS A 61 -1.90 12.54 7.38
N GLU A 62 -2.47 13.46 6.60
CA GLU A 62 -2.91 14.77 7.10
C GLU A 62 -4.00 14.65 8.18
N LYS A 63 -4.97 13.75 7.99
CA LYS A 63 -6.00 13.43 9.00
C LYS A 63 -5.41 12.81 10.28
N LEU A 64 -4.33 12.04 10.17
CA LEU A 64 -3.68 11.41 11.31
C LEU A 64 -2.85 12.41 12.12
N GLU A 65 -2.13 13.30 11.44
CA GLU A 65 -1.37 14.38 12.09
C GLU A 65 -2.31 15.38 12.82
N SER A 66 -3.42 15.75 12.20
CA SER A 66 -4.44 16.60 12.85
C SER A 66 -5.12 15.94 14.06
N LYS A 67 -5.16 14.60 14.13
CA LYS A 67 -5.68 13.85 15.29
C LYS A 67 -4.66 13.73 16.43
N LYS A 68 -3.35 13.62 16.14
CA LYS A 68 -2.30 13.60 17.18
C LYS A 68 -2.28 14.88 18.01
N VAL A 69 -2.54 16.04 17.40
CA VAL A 69 -2.53 17.34 18.09
C VAL A 69 -3.70 17.50 19.07
N LYS A 70 -4.83 16.82 18.88
CA LYS A 70 -6.06 17.03 19.69
C LYS A 70 -6.21 16.13 20.92
N SER A 71 -5.33 15.15 21.18
CA SER A 71 -5.60 14.10 22.17
C SER A 71 -4.59 13.89 23.30
N SER A 72 -3.55 14.71 23.45
CA SER A 72 -2.58 14.55 24.56
C SER A 72 -3.11 15.08 25.90
N LYS A 73 -4.20 14.49 26.41
CA LYS A 73 -4.50 14.57 27.86
C LYS A 73 -3.37 13.85 28.59
N LYS A 74 -2.41 14.61 29.11
CA LYS A 74 -1.22 14.05 29.79
C LYS A 74 -1.68 13.21 30.97
N ILE A 75 -1.20 11.97 31.00
CA ILE A 75 -1.42 11.06 32.12
C ILE A 75 -0.34 11.34 33.16
N ILE A 76 -0.75 11.56 34.39
CA ILE A 76 0.12 11.97 35.48
C ILE A 76 0.19 10.85 36.52
N ALA A 77 1.39 10.49 36.94
CA ALA A 77 1.63 9.68 38.12
C ALA A 77 2.55 10.41 39.11
N SER A 78 2.61 9.90 40.34
CA SER A 78 3.60 10.33 41.33
C SER A 78 4.79 9.36 41.30
N LYS A 79 6.03 9.84 41.43
CA LYS A 79 7.25 9.03 41.59
C LYS A 79 7.10 8.00 42.72
N THR A 80 6.43 8.38 43.79
CA THR A 80 6.21 7.53 44.98
C THR A 80 4.87 6.81 44.96
N GLY A 81 3.96 7.21 44.07
CA GLY A 81 2.63 6.62 43.96
C GLY A 81 2.65 5.32 43.15
N LYS A 82 1.56 4.55 43.21
CA LYS A 82 1.36 3.35 42.39
C LYS A 82 0.25 3.50 41.35
N LYS A 83 -0.39 4.68 41.29
CA LYS A 83 -1.52 4.95 40.40
C LYS A 83 -1.22 6.08 39.42
N ALA A 84 -1.65 5.89 38.18
CA ALA A 84 -1.65 6.89 37.13
C ALA A 84 -3.04 7.52 37.02
N HIS A 85 -3.10 8.82 36.74
CA HIS A 85 -4.31 9.64 36.77
C HIS A 85 -4.39 10.54 35.54
N ASN A 86 -5.58 10.95 35.13
CA ASN A 86 -5.74 12.02 34.15
C ASN A 86 -5.31 13.37 34.76
N SER A 87 -4.88 14.34 33.93
CA SER A 87 -4.48 15.68 34.36
C SER A 87 -5.51 16.41 35.21
N ASP A 88 -6.78 16.16 34.92
CA ASP A 88 -7.90 16.83 35.57
C ASP A 88 -8.37 16.11 36.85
N CYS A 89 -7.80 14.94 37.16
CA CYS A 89 -8.17 14.16 38.33
C CYS A 89 -7.85 14.90 39.63
N VAL A 90 -8.77 14.86 40.59
CA VAL A 90 -8.62 15.47 41.92
C VAL A 90 -7.33 14.99 42.61
N TYR A 91 -6.99 13.71 42.48
CA TYR A 91 -5.76 13.16 43.04
C TYR A 91 -4.50 13.62 42.29
N ALA A 92 -4.58 13.81 40.97
CA ALA A 92 -3.46 14.29 40.18
C ALA A 92 -3.08 15.74 40.54
N LYS A 93 -4.08 16.59 40.81
CA LYS A 93 -3.87 17.99 41.23
C LYS A 93 -3.15 18.12 42.57
N LYS A 94 -3.20 17.10 43.42
CA LYS A 94 -2.52 17.07 44.73
C LYS A 94 -1.07 16.60 44.67
N ILE A 95 -0.59 16.10 43.52
CA ILE A 95 0.79 15.64 43.35
C ILE A 95 1.72 16.85 43.24
N LYS A 96 2.73 16.93 44.11
CA LYS A 96 3.75 17.99 44.07
C LYS A 96 4.54 17.93 42.76
N GLY A 97 4.83 19.09 42.17
CA GLY A 97 5.46 19.18 40.84
C GLY A 97 6.77 18.41 40.69
N ASN A 98 7.63 18.41 41.71
CA ASN A 98 8.91 17.67 41.73
C ASN A 98 8.75 16.12 41.75
N MET A 99 7.59 15.63 42.19
CA MET A 99 7.24 14.22 42.26
C MET A 99 6.36 13.76 41.10
N LYS A 100 6.09 14.66 40.15
CA LYS A 100 5.20 14.40 39.02
C LYS A 100 5.95 13.70 37.89
N ILE A 101 5.37 12.62 37.36
CA ILE A 101 5.78 11.99 36.10
C ILE A 101 4.62 12.12 35.13
N SER A 102 4.89 12.53 33.89
CA SER A 102 3.89 12.59 32.82
C SER A 102 4.16 11.53 31.77
N PHE A 103 3.10 10.86 31.32
CA PHE A 103 3.08 9.90 30.23
C PHE A 103 2.16 10.40 29.13
N ASP A 104 2.45 10.00 27.89
CA ASP A 104 1.64 10.38 26.73
C ASP A 104 0.47 9.40 26.53
N THR A 105 0.62 8.15 26.97
CA THR A 105 -0.41 7.10 26.82
C THR A 105 -0.66 6.28 28.08
N LYS A 106 -1.86 5.69 28.19
CA LYS A 106 -2.22 4.78 29.32
C LYS A 106 -1.29 3.57 29.36
N THR A 107 -0.94 3.05 28.19
CA THR A 107 -0.07 1.89 28.01
C THR A 107 1.37 2.16 28.46
N GLU A 108 1.91 3.36 28.25
CA GLU A 108 3.22 3.76 28.80
C GLU A 108 3.22 3.78 30.33
N ALA A 109 2.16 4.29 30.95
CA ALA A 109 2.02 4.32 32.40
C ALA A 109 1.95 2.89 32.98
N GLU A 110 1.18 1.99 32.35
CA GLU A 110 1.09 0.58 32.74
C GLU A 110 2.41 -0.18 32.56
N LYS A 111 3.09 0.01 31.41
CA LYS A 111 4.43 -0.57 31.17
C LYS A 111 5.46 -0.09 32.19
N SER A 112 5.30 1.13 32.69
CA SER A 112 6.13 1.70 33.75
C SER A 112 5.75 1.22 35.16
N GLY A 113 4.79 0.28 35.28
CA GLY A 113 4.40 -0.37 36.53
C GLY A 113 3.31 0.35 37.34
N TYR A 114 2.68 1.38 36.77
CA TYR A 114 1.58 2.09 37.43
C TYR A 114 0.23 1.42 37.14
N LYS A 115 -0.61 1.32 38.16
CA LYS A 115 -2.02 0.93 37.99
C LYS A 115 -2.83 2.11 37.49
N LEU A 116 -3.82 1.88 36.64
CA LEU A 116 -4.74 2.94 36.22
C LEU A 116 -5.69 3.30 37.37
N CYS A 117 -5.86 4.60 37.63
CA CYS A 117 -6.92 5.11 38.50
C CYS A 117 -8.27 4.98 37.79
N GLU A 118 -9.36 4.95 38.55
CA GLU A 118 -10.75 4.98 38.04
C GLU A 118 -11.01 6.12 37.05
N CYS A 119 -10.32 7.26 37.16
CA CYS A 119 -10.41 8.34 36.18
C CYS A 119 -9.81 8.01 34.79
N LEU A 120 -9.17 6.85 34.65
CA LEU A 120 -8.56 6.32 33.42
C LEU A 120 -9.07 4.91 33.07
N LEU A 121 -9.95 4.31 33.87
CA LEU A 121 -10.71 3.12 33.50
C LEU A 121 -11.83 3.55 32.56
#